data_AF-A0A7Y1SVF2-F1
#
_entry.id   AF-A0A7Y1SVF2-F1
#
_cell.length_a   1.000
_cell.length_b   1.000
_cell.length_c   1.000
_cell.angle_alpha   90.00
_cell.angle_beta   90.00
_cell.angle_gamma   90.00
#
_symmetry.space_group_name_H-M   'P 1'
#
loop_
_entity.id
_entity.type
_entity.pdbx_description
1 polymer ?
#
loop_
_entity_poly.entity_id
_entity_poly.type
_entity_poly.pdbx_seq_one_letter_code
_entity_poly.pdbx_strand_id
1 'polypeptide(L)' 'MCRSIKTLRGIDDGPTDEEIQAAALQFVRKISGYRKPSQANQKVFDRAVREISKSSTKLLDELVVRA' A
#
# COMPACT_ATOMS: atom_id res chain seq x y z
N MET A 1 -9.39 -9.10 11.99
CA MET A 1 -10.01 -8.10 11.10
C MET A 1 -9.02 -7.67 10.04
N CYS A 2 -9.42 -7.36 8.80
CA CYS A 2 -8.57 -6.57 7.90
C CYS A 2 -8.57 -5.13 8.45
N ARG A 3 -7.39 -4.54 8.68
CA ARG A 3 -7.29 -3.17 9.20
C ARG A 3 -7.61 -2.18 8.08
N SER A 4 -8.09 -1.00 8.43
CA SER A 4 -8.25 0.11 7.49
C SER A 4 -6.90 0.46 6.86
N ILE A 5 -6.90 0.81 5.58
CA ILE A 5 -5.70 1.30 4.88
C ILE A 5 -5.44 2.73 5.38
N LYS A 6 -4.19 3.04 5.77
CA LYS A 6 -3.81 4.38 6.25
C LYS A 6 -3.92 5.39 5.11
N THR A 7 -4.56 6.52 5.36
CA THR A 7 -4.54 7.67 4.44
C THR A 7 -3.17 8.36 4.56
N LEU A 8 -2.46 8.51 3.44
CA LEU A 8 -1.09 9.04 3.40
C LEU A 8 -0.98 10.48 2.88
N ARG A 9 -2.09 11.06 2.39
CA ARG A 9 -2.13 12.45 1.92
C ARG A 9 -2.03 13.42 3.11
N GLY A 10 -1.23 14.47 2.99
CA GLY A 10 -1.14 15.56 3.98
C GLY A 10 -0.23 15.25 5.16
N ILE A 11 0.73 14.34 4.99
CA ILE A 11 1.87 14.20 5.90
C ILE A 11 2.85 15.30 5.53
N ASP A 12 3.27 16.11 6.52
CA ASP A 12 4.05 17.32 6.29
C ASP A 12 5.37 17.05 5.53
N ASP A 13 6.06 15.96 5.87
CA ASP A 13 7.29 15.52 5.21
C ASP A 13 7.05 14.51 4.06
N GLY A 14 5.79 14.26 3.73
CA GLY A 14 5.38 13.16 2.85
C GLY A 14 5.43 11.78 3.52
N PRO A 15 4.72 10.78 2.96
CA PRO A 15 4.76 9.42 3.48
C PRO A 15 6.09 8.73 3.22
N THR A 16 6.57 7.94 4.17
CA THR A 16 7.78 7.13 3.96
C THR A 16 7.50 5.91 3.08
N ASP A 17 8.55 5.34 2.49
CA ASP A 17 8.46 4.11 1.69
C ASP A 17 7.84 2.95 2.50
N GLU A 18 8.17 2.84 3.79
CA GLU A 18 7.59 1.85 4.69
C GLU A 18 6.08 2.05 4.89
N GLU A 19 5.63 3.29 4.99
CA GLU A 19 4.21 3.62 5.14
C GLU A 19 3.43 3.28 3.86
N ILE A 20 4.00 3.61 2.70
CA ILE A 20 3.44 3.25 1.39
C ILE A 20 3.39 1.73 1.23
N GLN A 21 4.46 1.02 1.62
CA GLN A 21 4.51 -0.43 1.57
C GLN A 21 3.50 -1.08 2.53
N ALA A 22 3.35 -0.53 3.73
CA ALA A 22 2.36 -0.99 4.70
C ALA A 22 0.93 -0.78 4.17
N ALA A 23 0.64 0.37 3.56
CA ALA A 23 -0.65 0.65 2.94
C ALA A 23 -0.95 -0.31 1.77
N ALA A 24 0.02 -0.52 0.88
CA ALA A 24 -0.08 -1.48 -0.22
C ALA A 24 -0.33 -2.91 0.27
N LEU A 25 0.36 -3.35 1.34
CA LEU A 25 0.13 -4.65 1.96
C LEU A 25 -1.30 -4.80 2.49
N GLN A 26 -1.84 -3.77 3.15
CA GLN A 26 -3.23 -3.81 3.62
C GLN A 26 -4.22 -3.84 2.46
N PHE A 27 -3.96 -3.10 1.37
CA PHE A 27 -4.77 -3.15 0.16
C PHE A 27 -4.83 -4.55 -0.45
N VAL A 28 -3.66 -5.19 -0.66
CA VAL A 28 -3.58 -6.55 -1.21
C VAL A 28 -4.33 -7.54 -0.32
N ARG A 29 -4.18 -7.45 1.01
CA ARG A 29 -4.92 -8.30 1.96
C ARG A 29 -6.43 -8.05 1.91
N LYS A 30 -6.86 -6.80 1.75
CA LYS A 30 -8.28 -6.42 1.70
C LYS A 30 -8.95 -6.98 0.44
N ILE A 31 -8.32 -6.85 -0.73
CA ILE A 31 -8.87 -7.35 -1.99
C ILE A 31 -8.81 -8.87 -2.08
N SER A 32 -7.70 -9.48 -1.66
CA SER A 32 -7.53 -10.93 -1.76
C SER A 32 -8.33 -11.71 -0.70
N GLY A 33 -8.79 -11.06 0.37
CA GLY A 33 -9.44 -11.73 1.51
C GLY A 33 -8.49 -12.48 2.45
N TYR A 34 -7.20 -12.56 2.12
CA TYR A 34 -6.20 -13.22 2.98
C TYR A 34 -5.68 -12.27 4.06
N ARG A 35 -5.66 -12.74 5.31
CA ARG A 35 -4.89 -12.06 6.38
C ARG A 35 -3.40 -12.35 6.27
N LYS A 36 -3.05 -13.58 5.91
CA LYS A 36 -1.67 -14.04 5.70
C LYS A 36 -1.69 -14.94 4.47
N PRO A 37 -0.83 -14.70 3.46
CA PRO A 37 -0.73 -15.60 2.32
C PRO A 37 -0.16 -16.96 2.76
N SER A 38 -0.52 -18.01 2.03
CA SER A 38 0.20 -19.29 2.11
C SER A 38 1.62 -19.14 1.55
N GLN A 39 2.52 -20.07 1.89
CA GLN A 39 3.87 -20.08 1.31
C GLN A 39 3.86 -20.11 -0.22
N ALA A 40 2.93 -20.87 -0.82
CA ALA A 40 2.77 -20.96 -2.27
C ALA A 40 2.42 -19.59 -2.90
N ASN A 41 1.63 -18.77 -2.20
CA ASN A 41 1.17 -17.47 -2.71
C ASN A 41 2.09 -16.31 -2.33
N GLN A 42 3.11 -16.53 -1.50
CA GLN A 42 3.99 -15.48 -0.98
C GLN A 42 4.60 -14.64 -2.12
N LYS A 43 5.14 -15.28 -3.16
CA LYS A 43 5.74 -14.58 -4.31
C LYS A 43 4.75 -13.68 -5.04
N VAL A 44 3.49 -14.10 -5.17
CA VAL A 44 2.42 -13.32 -5.83
C VAL A 44 2.03 -12.13 -4.97
N PHE A 45 1.91 -12.32 -3.65
CA PHE A 45 1.63 -11.24 -2.71
C PHE A 45 2.76 -10.20 -2.71
N ASP A 46 4.02 -10.65 -2.61
CA ASP A 46 5.17 -9.74 -2.57
C ASP A 46 5.28 -8.92 -3.86
N ARG A 47 4.99 -9.54 -5.03
CA ARG A 47 4.95 -8.82 -6.31
C ARG A 47 3.84 -7.77 -6.33
N ALA A 48 2.62 -8.16 -5.96
CA ALA A 48 1.48 -7.24 -5.94
C ALA A 48 1.73 -6.04 -5.01
N VAL A 49 2.27 -6.29 -3.81
CA VAL A 49 2.61 -5.23 -2.85
C VAL A 49 3.63 -4.27 -3.47
N ARG A 50 4.71 -4.76 -4.09
CA ARG A 50 5.70 -3.89 -4.75
C ARG A 50 5.12 -3.04 -5.88
N GLU A 51 4.27 -3.63 -6.72
CA GLU A 51 3.65 -2.92 -7.85
C GLU A 51 2.69 -1.81 -7.37
N ILE A 52 1.90 -2.12 -6.34
CA ILE A 52 0.97 -1.16 -5.74
C ILE A 52 1.73 -0.07 -5.00
N SER A 53 2.80 -0.39 -4.26
CA SER A 53 3.65 0.62 -3.62
C SER A 53 4.21 1.59 -4.64
N LYS A 54 4.83 1.10 -5.71
CA LYS A 54 5.37 1.95 -6.79
C LYS A 54 4.31 2.85 -7.42
N SER A 55 3.13 2.31 -7.68
CA SER A 55 2.02 3.07 -8.26
C SER A 55 1.50 4.13 -7.29
N SER A 56 1.45 3.80 -6.01
CA SER A 56 1.00 4.70 -4.94
C SER A 56 1.99 5.84 -4.71
N THR A 57 3.30 5.58 -4.72
CA THR A 57 4.34 6.62 -4.66
C THR A 57 4.14 7.63 -5.78
N LYS A 58 4.06 7.18 -7.04
CA LYS A 58 3.83 8.07 -8.19
C LYS A 58 2.56 8.89 -8.05
N LEU A 59 1.46 8.26 -7.62
CA LEU A 59 0.21 8.97 -7.37
C LEU A 59 0.40 10.07 -6.33
N LEU A 60 1.07 9.79 -5.21
CA LEU A 60 1.30 10.73 -4.13
C LEU A 60 2.21 11.89 -4.56
N ASP A 61 3.20 11.61 -5.40
CA ASP A 61 4.12 12.61 -5.96
C ASP A 61 3.41 13.56 -6.95
N GLU A 62 2.44 13.05 -7.72
CA GLU A 62 1.72 13.80 -8.75
C GLU A 62 0.43 14.46 -8.24
N LEU A 63 -0.03 14.12 -7.04
CA LEU A 63 -1.27 14.63 -6.46
C LEU A 63 -1.15 16.13 -6.14
N VAL A 64 -1.84 16.96 -6.92
CA VAL A 64 -2.02 18.38 -6.60
C VAL A 64 -3.12 18.53 -5.55
N VAL A 65 -2.71 18.77 -4.30
CA VAL A 65 -3.64 19.05 -3.21
C VAL A 65 -3.95 20.55 -3.20
N ARG A 66 -5.17 20.93 -3.59
CA ARG A 66 -5.68 22.28 -3.32
C ARG A 66 -6.01 22.38 -1.84
N ALA A 67 -5.42 23.38 -1.18
CA ALA A 67 -5.71 23.75 0.22
C ALA A 67 -7.13 24.32 0.34
#